data_AF-A0A2E3MV56-F1
#
_entry.id   AF-A0A2E3MV56-F1
#
_cell.length_a   1.000
_cell.length_b   1.000
_cell.length_c   1.000
_cell.angle_alpha   90.00
_cell.angle_beta   90.00
_cell.angle_gamma   90.00
#
_symmetry.space_group_name_H-M   'P 1'
#
loop_
_entity.id
_entity.type
_entity.pdbx_description
1 polymer ?
#
loop_
_entity_poly.entity_id
_entity_poly.type
_entity_poly.pdbx_seq_one_letter_code
_entity_poly.pdbx_strand_id
1 'polypeptide(L)'
;MFVTALPLTGYFRTTATGGVFNRTSARKLSLSDQLKLGLRARNSEDRAYIESVVKSVERGKIPRRLVNAAYSYARRRRANYPFPYFRRALEILTARRC
;
A
#
# COMPACT_ATOMS: atom_id res chain seq x y z
N MET A 1 22.05 -19.41 57.48
CA MET A 1 20.72 -19.26 56.83
C MET A 1 20.60 -17.78 56.46
N PHE A 2 20.45 -17.29 55.23
CA PHE A 2 19.73 -17.79 54.06
C PHE A 2 20.42 -17.32 52.76
N VAL A 3 20.38 -18.18 51.74
CA VAL A 3 20.76 -17.89 50.35
C VAL A 3 19.54 -17.29 49.66
N THR A 4 19.64 -16.10 49.07
CA THR A 4 18.62 -15.58 48.14
C THR A 4 19.26 -15.32 46.78
N ALA A 5 19.23 -16.36 45.95
CA ALA A 5 19.46 -16.24 44.52
C ALA A 5 18.24 -15.55 43.89
N LEU A 6 18.45 -14.42 43.22
CA LEU A 6 17.44 -13.82 42.32
C LEU A 6 17.57 -14.49 40.94
N PRO A 7 16.56 -15.23 40.45
CA PRO A 7 16.50 -15.56 39.05
C PRO A 7 15.96 -14.33 38.29
N LEU A 8 16.81 -13.71 37.47
CA LEU A 8 16.38 -12.76 36.44
C LEU A 8 15.65 -13.52 35.32
N THR A 9 14.47 -14.04 35.63
CA THR A 9 13.56 -14.62 34.65
C THR A 9 12.66 -13.51 34.09
N GLY A 10 13.27 -12.60 33.34
CA GLY A 10 12.55 -11.63 32.52
C GLY A 10 12.18 -12.25 31.18
N TYR A 11 11.23 -13.19 31.16
CA TYR A 11 10.71 -13.72 29.90
C TYR A 11 9.73 -12.69 29.32
N PHE A 12 10.15 -12.03 28.23
CA PHE A 12 9.30 -11.14 27.44
C PHE A 12 8.04 -11.90 27.00
N ARG A 13 6.89 -11.51 27.54
CA ARG A 13 5.59 -12.06 27.18
C ARG A 13 5.17 -11.43 25.85
N THR A 14 5.39 -12.13 24.75
CA THR A 14 4.71 -11.83 23.48
C THR A 14 3.23 -12.10 23.67
N THR A 15 2.40 -11.05 23.57
CA THR A 15 0.96 -11.22 23.49
C THR A 15 0.63 -11.84 22.13
N ALA A 16 0.50 -13.16 22.11
CA ALA A 16 -0.16 -13.89 21.05
C ALA A 16 -1.65 -13.53 21.05
N THR A 17 -2.00 -12.41 20.42
CA THR A 17 -3.39 -12.11 20.05
C THR A 17 -3.71 -12.94 18.81
N GLY A 18 -4.17 -14.17 19.03
CA GLY A 18 -4.80 -15.01 18.02
C GLY A 18 -6.13 -14.39 17.58
N GLY A 19 -6.05 -13.38 16.72
CA GLY A 19 -7.21 -12.86 16.01
C GLY A 19 -7.62 -13.82 14.90
N VAL A 20 -8.77 -14.45 15.05
CA VAL A 20 -9.46 -15.20 13.99
C VAL A 20 -9.84 -14.23 12.88
N PHE A 21 -8.92 -13.98 11.95
CA PHE A 21 -9.27 -13.32 10.70
C PHE A 21 -9.95 -14.36 9.81
N ASN A 22 -11.27 -14.41 9.89
CA ASN A 22 -12.09 -14.94 8.81
C ASN A 22 -11.86 -14.04 7.58
N ARG A 23 -10.76 -14.31 6.84
CA ARG A 23 -10.54 -13.73 5.53
C ARG A 23 -11.51 -14.43 4.60
N THR A 24 -12.73 -13.90 4.51
CA THR A 24 -13.55 -13.99 3.30
C THR A 24 -12.59 -13.88 2.14
N SER A 25 -12.45 -14.95 1.35
CA SER A 25 -11.46 -15.09 0.28
C SER A 25 -11.36 -13.76 -0.46
N ALA A 26 -10.33 -12.99 -0.14
CA ALA A 26 -10.25 -11.60 -0.53
C ALA A 26 -9.94 -11.63 -2.02
N ARG A 27 -10.99 -11.61 -2.84
CA ARG A 27 -10.93 -11.62 -4.29
C ARG A 27 -9.89 -10.58 -4.68
N LYS A 28 -8.72 -11.06 -5.09
CA LYS A 28 -7.52 -10.23 -5.25
C LYS A 28 -7.83 -9.26 -6.37
N LEU A 29 -8.30 -8.06 -6.01
CA LEU A 29 -8.66 -7.04 -6.97
C LEU A 29 -7.47 -6.83 -7.90
N SER A 30 -7.75 -6.76 -9.20
CA SER A 30 -6.69 -6.44 -10.16
C SER A 30 -6.07 -5.10 -9.79
N LEU A 31 -4.81 -4.87 -10.14
CA LEU A 31 -4.15 -3.59 -9.84
C LEU A 31 -4.94 -2.42 -10.44
N SER A 32 -5.52 -2.63 -11.62
CA SER A 32 -6.38 -1.68 -12.30
C SER A 32 -7.63 -1.36 -11.49
N ASP A 33 -8.36 -2.38 -11.01
CA ASP A 33 -9.57 -2.18 -10.22
C ASP A 33 -9.28 -1.50 -8.88
N GLN A 34 -8.18 -1.89 -8.23
CA GLN A 34 -7.71 -1.26 -6.99
C GLN A 34 -7.46 0.24 -7.20
N LEU A 35 -6.78 0.62 -8.29
CA LEU A 35 -6.48 2.02 -8.58
C LEU A 35 -7.73 2.79 -9.00
N LYS A 36 -8.59 2.22 -9.85
CA LYS A 36 -9.83 2.86 -10.32
C LYS A 36 -10.77 3.17 -9.15
N LEU A 37 -11.01 2.18 -8.30
CA LEU A 37 -11.87 2.33 -7.12
C LEU A 37 -11.23 3.22 -6.05
N GLY A 38 -9.95 2.98 -5.77
CA GLY A 38 -9.24 3.66 -4.69
C GLY A 38 -8.89 5.12 -4.96
N LEU A 39 -8.69 5.50 -6.22
CA LEU A 39 -8.43 6.88 -6.63
C LEU A 39 -9.70 7.66 -7.01
N ARG A 40 -10.86 7.01 -6.99
CA ARG A 40 -12.15 7.58 -7.41
C ARG A 40 -12.08 8.16 -8.84
N ALA A 41 -11.41 7.45 -9.74
CA ALA A 41 -11.27 7.84 -11.15
C ALA A 41 -12.61 7.73 -11.89
N ARG A 42 -13.38 8.83 -11.86
CA ARG A 42 -14.72 8.92 -12.47
C ARG A 42 -14.64 9.24 -13.95
N ASN A 43 -13.67 10.06 -14.35
CA ASN A 43 -13.51 10.52 -15.73
C ASN A 43 -12.87 9.42 -16.60
N SER A 44 -13.21 9.41 -17.89
CA SER A 44 -12.61 8.52 -18.88
C SER A 44 -11.09 8.76 -19.01
N GLU A 45 -10.65 10.02 -18.97
CA GLU A 45 -9.23 10.40 -19.00
C GLU A 45 -8.44 9.82 -17.83
N ASP A 46 -8.98 9.90 -16.61
CA ASP A 46 -8.33 9.36 -15.41
C ASP A 46 -8.17 7.84 -15.50
N ARG A 47 -9.19 7.16 -16.05
CA ARG A 47 -9.16 5.71 -16.28
C ARG A 47 -8.11 5.33 -17.34
N ALA A 48 -8.02 6.08 -18.43
CA ALA A 48 -7.01 5.87 -19.46
C ALA A 48 -5.59 6.07 -18.91
N TYR A 49 -5.40 7.06 -18.04
CA TYR A 49 -4.13 7.26 -17.34
C TYR A 49 -3.77 6.05 -16.44
N ILE A 50 -4.71 5.55 -15.65
CA ILE A 50 -4.50 4.34 -14.82
C ILE A 50 -4.11 3.15 -15.67
N GLU A 51 -4.77 2.95 -16.81
CA GLU A 51 -4.46 1.85 -17.73
C GLU A 51 -3.06 1.97 -18.34
N SER A 52 -2.63 3.18 -18.70
CA SER A 52 -1.26 3.44 -19.15
C SER A 52 -0.22 3.11 -18.06
N VAL A 53 -0.51 3.46 -16.81
CA VAL A 53 0.36 3.14 -15.66
C VAL A 53 0.42 1.62 -15.44
N VAL A 54 -0.71 0.92 -15.48
CA VAL A 54 -0.76 -0.54 -15.33
C VAL A 54 0.05 -1.24 -16.42
N LYS A 55 -0.13 -0.85 -17.69
CA LYS A 55 0.69 -1.37 -18.81
C LYS A 55 2.18 -1.10 -18.60
N SER A 56 2.53 0.06 -18.06
CA SER A 56 3.93 0.40 -17.74
C SER A 56 4.50 -0.46 -16.59
N VAL A 57 3.66 -0.87 -15.64
CA VAL A 57 4.04 -1.82 -14.58
C VAL A 57 4.19 -3.24 -15.12
N GLU A 58 3.27 -3.68 -15.97
CA GLU A 58 3.32 -5.00 -16.60
C GLU A 58 4.57 -5.16 -17.48
N ARG A 59 4.96 -4.10 -18.18
CA ARG A 59 6.22 -4.03 -18.95
C ARG A 59 7.47 -3.90 -18.09
N GLY A 60 7.34 -3.82 -16.77
CA GLY A 60 8.48 -3.67 -15.85
C GLY A 60 9.15 -2.30 -15.84
N LYS A 61 8.63 -1.30 -16.57
CA LYS A 61 9.18 0.07 -16.58
C LYS A 61 9.01 0.76 -15.24
N ILE A 62 7.86 0.54 -14.58
CA ILE A 62 7.55 1.10 -13.27
C ILE A 62 7.36 -0.05 -12.27
N PRO A 63 8.15 -0.13 -11.19
CA PRO A 63 7.98 -1.18 -10.20
C PRO A 63 6.66 -1.00 -9.45
N ARG A 64 5.90 -2.10 -9.27
CA ARG A 64 4.60 -2.08 -8.59
C ARG A 64 4.65 -1.52 -7.17
N ARG A 65 5.77 -1.68 -6.46
CA ARG A 65 5.99 -1.10 -5.12
C ARG A 65 5.89 0.43 -5.13
N LEU A 66 6.37 1.08 -6.18
CA LEU A 66 6.37 2.53 -6.33
C LEU A 66 4.96 3.06 -6.60
N VAL A 67 4.19 2.37 -7.43
CA VAL A 67 2.75 2.64 -7.63
C VAL A 67 1.98 2.53 -6.32
N ASN A 68 2.23 1.48 -5.53
CA ASN A 68 1.58 1.30 -4.24
C ASN A 68 1.95 2.40 -3.23
N ALA A 69 3.20 2.88 -3.24
CA ALA A 69 3.65 3.99 -2.42
C ALA A 69 2.95 5.30 -2.82
N ALA A 70 2.91 5.61 -4.12
CA ALA A 70 2.20 6.76 -4.66
C ALA A 70 0.70 6.72 -4.33
N TYR A 71 0.08 5.56 -4.46
CA TYR A 71 -1.32 5.32 -4.11
C TYR A 71 -1.59 5.58 -2.63
N SER A 72 -0.74 5.06 -1.75
CA SER A 72 -0.86 5.25 -0.29
C SER A 72 -0.67 6.73 0.08
N TYR A 73 0.28 7.41 -0.54
CA TYR A 73 0.53 8.84 -0.36
C TYR A 73 -0.68 9.68 -0.77
N ALA A 74 -1.23 9.43 -1.96
CA ALA A 74 -2.40 10.14 -2.48
C ALA A 74 -3.61 10.04 -1.54
N ARG A 75 -3.90 8.83 -1.05
CA ARG A 75 -5.00 8.58 -0.10
C ARG A 75 -4.79 9.27 1.24
N ARG A 76 -3.55 9.31 1.75
CA ARG A 76 -3.22 10.02 3.00
C ARG A 76 -3.34 11.53 2.88
N ARG A 77 -3.03 12.10 1.71
CA ARG A 77 -3.07 13.55 1.49
C ARG A 77 -4.49 14.09 1.35
N ARG A 78 -5.30 13.51 0.45
CA ARG A 78 -6.66 13.98 0.18
C ARG A 78 -7.55 12.80 -0.21
N ALA A 79 -8.33 12.29 0.74
CA ALA A 79 -9.27 11.19 0.49
C ALA A 79 -10.43 11.56 -0.45
N ASN A 80 -10.81 12.84 -0.51
CA ASN A 80 -11.90 13.31 -1.37
C ASN A 80 -11.52 13.36 -2.84
N TYR A 81 -10.28 13.74 -3.16
CA TYR A 81 -9.79 13.87 -4.53
C TYR A 81 -8.31 13.44 -4.63
N PRO A 82 -8.03 12.12 -4.54
CA PRO A 82 -6.67 11.60 -4.46
C PRO A 82 -5.95 11.54 -5.82
N PHE A 83 -6.68 11.54 -6.94
CA PHE A 83 -6.11 11.28 -8.27
C PHE A 83 -5.00 12.26 -8.71
N PRO A 84 -5.13 13.60 -8.58
CA PRO A 84 -4.06 14.52 -8.98
C PRO A 84 -2.77 14.33 -8.16
N TYR A 85 -2.92 14.03 -6.86
CA TYR A 85 -1.78 13.76 -5.98
C TYR A 85 -1.09 12.45 -6.33
N PHE A 86 -1.84 11.44 -6.77
CA PHE A 86 -1.27 10.19 -7.28
C PHE A 86 -0.42 10.44 -8.52
N ARG A 87 -0.96 11.16 -9.52
CA ARG A 87 -0.23 11.51 -10.74
C ARG A 87 1.06 12.26 -10.42
N ARG A 88 0.97 13.29 -9.57
CA ARG A 88 2.15 14.09 -9.19
C ARG A 88 3.17 13.28 -8.39
N ALA A 89 2.72 12.43 -7.47
CA ALA A 89 3.62 11.58 -6.69
C ALA A 89 4.32 10.56 -7.59
N LEU A 90 3.60 9.95 -8.53
CA LEU A 90 4.16 8.99 -9.46
C LEU A 90 5.24 9.65 -10.34
N GLU A 91 4.93 10.82 -10.90
CA GLU A 91 5.86 11.62 -11.71
C GLU A 91 7.18 11.92 -10.95
N ILE A 92 7.09 12.40 -9.71
CA ILE A 92 8.26 12.67 -8.87
C ILE A 92 9.06 11.40 -8.60
N LEU A 93 8.38 10.29 -8.29
CA LEU A 93 9.02 9.03 -7.96
C LEU A 93 9.70 8.39 -9.18
N THR A 94 9.14 8.55 -10.38
CA THR A 94 9.76 8.08 -11.63
C THR A 94 10.88 9.00 -12.09
N ALA A 95 10.75 10.32 -11.90
CA ALA A 95 11.80 11.29 -12.25
C ALA A 95 13.09 11.07 -11.45
N ARG A 96 12.98 10.64 -10.19
CA ARG A 96 14.14 10.27 -9.35
C ARG A 96 14.90 9.03 -9.83
N ARG A 97 14.38 8.31 -10.82
CA ARG A 97 14.98 7.08 -11.37
C ARG A 97 15.53 7.25 -12.79
N CYS A 98 15.45 8.45 -13.35
CA CYS A 98 16.17 8.85 -14.55
C CYS A 98 17.38 9.68 -14.13
#